data_AF-A0A2T2S4B2-F1
#
_entry.id   AF-A0A2T2S4B2-F1
#
_cell.length_a   1.000
_cell.length_b   1.000
_cell.length_c   1.000
_cell.angle_alpha   90.00
_cell.angle_beta   90.00
_cell.angle_gamma   90.00
#
_symmetry.space_group_name_H-M   'P 1'
#
loop_
_entity.id
_entity.type
_entity.pdbx_description
1 polymer ?
#
loop_
_entity_poly.entity_id
_entity_poly.type
_entity_poly.pdbx_seq_one_letter_code
_entity_poly.pdbx_strand_id
1 'polypeptide(L)'
;MPTSLPQSVRESWGEHAADDFARWLDEYVQDHAVARDEYREVLSRLDVLGNEVAGINERLDRMEDRFEQIEDRFNQIDQRIDEQSAQFNQRIDSVNERIDQLHEQMRVQTRWTIGTIALFGTIVTVLPAIAEFAP
;
A
#
# COMPACT_ATOMS: atom_id res chain seq x y z
N MET A 1 -17.26 14.91 58.85
CA MET A 1 -17.65 15.99 59.78
C MET A 1 -19.13 15.80 60.01
N PRO A 2 -19.64 15.68 61.25
CA PRO A 2 -21.07 15.50 61.45
C PRO A 2 -21.80 16.69 60.82
N THR A 3 -22.67 16.40 59.87
CA THR A 3 -23.36 17.40 59.06
C THR A 3 -24.46 18.03 59.92
N SER A 4 -24.11 19.05 60.71
CA SER A 4 -25.10 19.77 61.50
C SER A 4 -25.95 20.65 60.58
N LEU A 5 -27.25 20.40 60.55
CA LEU A 5 -28.16 21.21 59.75
C LEU A 5 -28.19 22.66 60.25
N PRO A 6 -28.33 23.64 59.34
CA PRO A 6 -28.50 25.05 59.69
C PRO A 6 -29.64 25.26 60.68
N GLN A 7 -29.47 26.25 61.56
CA GLN A 7 -30.41 26.53 62.65
C GLN A 7 -31.83 26.81 62.15
N SER A 8 -31.96 27.45 60.98
CA SER A 8 -33.22 27.72 60.30
C SER A 8 -34.01 26.44 59.97
N VAL A 9 -33.34 25.34 59.64
CA VAL A 9 -33.98 24.06 59.30
C VAL A 9 -34.51 23.37 60.56
N ARG A 10 -33.74 23.43 61.66
CA ARG A 10 -34.14 22.88 62.97
C ARG A 10 -35.37 23.58 63.53
N GLU A 11 -35.44 24.91 63.39
CA GLU A 11 -36.61 25.69 63.82
C GLU A 11 -37.85 25.37 62.99
N SER A 12 -37.70 25.16 61.68
CA SER A 12 -38.84 24.89 60.79
C SER A 12 -39.39 23.46 60.88
N TRP A 13 -38.52 22.47 61.10
CA TRP A 13 -38.89 21.04 61.05
C TRP A 13 -38.97 20.39 62.44
N GLY A 14 -38.52 21.09 63.48
CA GLY A 14 -38.39 20.56 64.83
C GLY A 14 -37.11 19.72 64.99
N GLU A 15 -36.58 19.64 66.22
CA GLU A 15 -35.30 18.97 66.49
C GLU A 15 -35.29 17.50 66.04
N HIS A 16 -36.38 16.76 66.29
CA HIS A 16 -36.41 15.33 66.02
C HIS A 16 -36.31 15.01 64.52
N ALA A 17 -37.08 15.70 63.68
CA ALA A 17 -37.05 15.50 62.23
C ALA A 17 -35.75 16.02 61.61
N ALA A 18 -35.18 17.10 62.16
CA ALA A 18 -33.90 17.63 61.73
C ALA A 18 -32.75 16.66 62.07
N ASP A 19 -32.73 16.07 63.25
CA ASP A 19 -31.67 15.11 63.62
C ASP A 19 -31.79 13.78 62.85
N ASP A 20 -33.01 13.34 62.54
CA ASP A 20 -33.23 12.18 61.67
C ASP A 20 -32.78 12.43 60.23
N PHE A 21 -33.08 13.61 59.67
CA PHE A 21 -32.59 14.00 58.34
C PHE A 21 -31.07 14.16 58.32
N ALA A 22 -30.48 14.74 59.36
CA ALA A 22 -29.03 14.87 59.48
C ALA A 22 -28.35 13.49 59.49
N ARG A 23 -28.94 12.53 60.22
CA ARG A 23 -28.44 11.14 60.27
C ARG A 23 -28.56 10.44 58.92
N TRP A 24 -29.72 10.56 58.26
CA TRP A 24 -29.93 10.03 56.91
C TRP A 24 -28.97 10.64 55.89
N LEU A 25 -28.75 11.96 55.93
CA LEU A 25 -27.86 12.65 55.01
C LEU A 25 -26.40 12.24 55.21
N ASP A 26 -25.97 12.07 56.46
CA ASP A 26 -24.62 11.59 56.79
C ASP A 26 -24.40 10.16 56.27
N GLU A 27 -25.37 9.26 56.47
CA GLU A 27 -25.34 7.89 55.96
C GLU A 27 -25.37 7.84 54.42
N TYR A 28 -26.24 8.64 53.79
CA TYR A 28 -26.35 8.73 52.33
C TYR A 28 -25.07 9.27 51.69
N VAL A 29 -24.50 10.36 52.26
CA VAL A 29 -23.24 10.94 51.80
C VAL A 29 -22.10 9.96 52.04
N GLN A 30 -22.07 9.25 53.17
CA GLN A 30 -21.00 8.28 53.43
C GLN A 30 -21.04 7.08 52.48
N ASP A 31 -22.22 6.62 52.09
CA ASP A 31 -22.42 5.51 51.16
C ASP A 31 -22.16 5.90 49.68
N HIS A 32 -22.46 7.15 49.30
CA HIS A 32 -22.37 7.59 47.89
C HIS A 32 -21.25 8.60 47.61
N ALA A 33 -20.56 9.14 48.62
CA ALA A 33 -19.45 10.06 48.39
C ALA A 33 -18.21 9.28 47.96
N VAL A 34 -17.90 9.39 46.68
CA VAL A 34 -16.58 9.04 46.14
C VAL A 34 -15.53 9.88 46.87
N ALA A 35 -14.54 9.23 47.46
CA ALA A 35 -13.48 9.91 48.17
C ALA A 35 -12.73 10.85 47.20
N ARG A 36 -12.35 12.04 47.67
CA ARG A 36 -11.61 13.02 46.86
C ARG A 36 -10.32 12.42 46.26
N ASP A 37 -9.75 11.41 46.90
CA ASP A 37 -8.54 10.74 46.44
C ASP A 37 -8.80 9.81 45.24
N GLU A 38 -9.96 9.16 45.17
CA GLU A 38 -10.38 8.38 43.98
C GLU A 38 -10.58 9.29 42.77
N TYR A 39 -11.18 10.47 42.96
CA TYR A 39 -11.29 11.48 41.91
C TYR A 39 -9.92 11.94 41.39
N ARG A 40 -8.95 12.16 42.29
CA ARG A 40 -7.58 12.54 41.89
C ARG A 40 -6.88 11.42 41.14
N GLU A 41 -7.08 10.18 41.57
CA GLU A 41 -6.50 9.03 40.87
C GLU A 41 -7.07 8.90 39.46
N VAL A 42 -8.39 9.05 39.28
CA VAL A 42 -9.02 9.05 37.97
C VAL A 42 -8.47 10.18 37.09
N LEU A 43 -8.35 11.40 37.61
CA LEU A 43 -7.77 12.52 36.87
C LEU A 43 -6.32 12.26 36.47
N SER A 44 -5.51 11.70 37.38
CA SER A 44 -4.12 11.33 37.07
C SER A 44 -4.05 10.27 35.97
N ARG A 45 -4.95 9.29 35.97
CA ARG A 45 -5.01 8.27 34.90
C ARG A 45 -5.46 8.88 33.57
N LEU A 46 -6.40 9.82 33.61
CA LEU A 46 -6.84 10.55 32.42
C LEU A 46 -5.73 11.41 31.82
N ASP A 47 -4.90 12.06 32.65
CA ASP A 47 -3.74 12.81 32.17
C ASP A 47 -2.72 11.88 31.47
N VAL A 48 -2.46 10.70 32.03
CA VAL A 48 -1.60 9.69 31.40
C VAL A 48 -2.18 9.25 30.05
N LEU A 49 -3.47 8.92 30.01
CA LEU A 49 -4.15 8.55 28.76
C LEU A 49 -4.11 9.68 27.73
N GLY A 50 -4.27 10.93 28.14
CA GLY A 50 -4.14 12.09 27.26
C GLY A 50 -2.76 12.18 26.62
N ASN A 51 -1.70 11.96 27.41
CA ASN A 51 -0.33 11.94 26.91
C ASN A 51 -0.07 10.74 25.98
N GLU A 52 -0.59 9.56 26.29
CA GLU A 52 -0.46 8.38 25.43
C GLU A 52 -1.15 8.59 24.07
N VAL A 53 -2.36 9.16 24.08
CA VAL A 53 -3.10 9.49 22.85
C VAL A 53 -2.36 10.53 22.02
N ALA A 54 -1.79 11.56 22.66
CA ALA A 54 -0.94 12.53 21.96
C ALA A 54 0.27 11.86 21.30
N GLY A 55 0.94 10.94 22.01
CA GLY A 55 2.04 10.17 21.46
C GLY A 55 1.64 9.22 20.31
N ILE A 56 0.41 8.69 20.34
CA ILE A 56 -0.16 7.91 19.22
C ILE A 56 -0.38 8.81 18.00
N ASN A 57 -0.98 9.99 18.18
CA ASN A 57 -1.21 10.93 17.08
C ASN A 57 0.09 11.31 16.38
N GLU A 58 1.14 11.68 17.13
CA GLU A 58 2.44 11.99 16.53
C GLU A 58 3.05 10.80 15.75
N ARG A 59 2.79 9.56 16.19
CA ARG A 59 3.25 8.36 15.46
C ARG A 59 2.44 8.13 14.20
N LEU A 60 1.15 8.45 14.20
CA LEU A 60 0.29 8.37 13.04
C LEU A 60 0.69 9.43 12.00
N ASP A 61 0.94 10.67 12.42
CA ASP A 61 1.42 11.73 11.52
C ASP A 61 2.74 11.32 10.83
N ARG A 62 3.70 10.78 11.60
CA ARG A 62 4.94 10.23 11.04
C ARG A 62 4.73 9.01 10.14
N MET A 63 3.65 8.24 10.35
CA MET A 63 3.30 7.13 9.45
C MET A 63 2.74 7.66 8.14
N GLU A 64 1.88 8.67 8.19
CA GLU A 64 1.31 9.36 7.02
C GLU A 64 2.42 9.92 6.13
N ASP A 65 3.36 10.68 6.69
CA ASP A 65 4.54 11.20 5.95
C ASP A 65 5.35 10.09 5.26
N ARG A 66 5.46 8.92 5.91
CA ARG A 66 6.18 7.77 5.35
C ARG A 66 5.39 7.08 4.25
N PHE A 67 4.06 7.05 4.35
CA PHE A 67 3.20 6.50 3.31
C PHE A 67 3.22 7.39 2.06
N GLU A 68 3.19 8.71 2.21
CA GLU A 68 3.35 9.65 1.09
C GLU A 68 4.69 9.42 0.35
N GLN A 69 5.79 9.30 1.10
CA GLN A 69 7.11 8.98 0.52
C GLN A 69 7.14 7.62 -0.20
N ILE A 70 6.38 6.63 0.30
CA ILE A 70 6.27 5.33 -0.35
C ILE A 70 5.47 5.46 -1.66
N GLU A 71 4.37 6.19 -1.65
CA GLU A 71 3.54 6.45 -2.84
C GLU A 71 4.35 7.14 -3.95
N ASP A 72 5.11 8.18 -3.60
CA ASP A 72 6.02 8.85 -4.54
C ASP A 72 7.05 7.90 -5.16
N ARG A 73 7.61 7.00 -4.36
CA ARG A 73 8.57 6.01 -4.84
C ARG A 73 7.91 4.97 -5.76
N PHE A 74 6.68 4.58 -5.47
CA PHE A 74 5.92 3.68 -6.34
C PHE A 74 5.61 4.35 -7.68
N ASN A 75 5.16 5.60 -7.68
CA ASN A 75 4.94 6.38 -8.91
C ASN A 75 6.21 6.48 -9.78
N GLN A 76 7.38 6.69 -9.15
CA GLN A 76 8.66 6.68 -9.86
C GLN A 76 9.04 5.30 -10.43
N ILE A 77 8.71 4.22 -9.71
CA ILE A 77 8.94 2.85 -10.20
C ILE A 77 8.05 2.57 -11.41
N ASP A 78 6.77 2.92 -11.34
CA ASP A 78 5.82 2.72 -12.44
C ASP A 78 6.28 3.46 -13.70
N GLN A 79 6.69 4.73 -13.57
CA GLN A 79 7.25 5.48 -14.69
C GLN A 79 8.48 4.80 -15.31
N ARG A 80 9.40 4.29 -14.48
CA ARG A 80 10.60 3.59 -14.96
C ARG A 80 10.26 2.28 -15.67
N ILE A 81 9.24 1.57 -15.21
CA ILE A 81 8.76 0.33 -15.84
C ILE A 81 8.14 0.65 -17.20
N ASP A 82 7.35 1.72 -17.30
CA ASP A 82 6.76 2.17 -18.57
C ASP A 82 7.84 2.56 -19.58
N GLU A 83 8.84 3.33 -19.15
CA GLU A 83 9.99 3.70 -19.98
C GLU A 83 10.79 2.47 -20.45
N GLN A 84 11.06 1.52 -19.54
CA GLN A 84 11.75 0.28 -19.90
C GLN A 84 10.94 -0.58 -20.87
N SER A 85 9.62 -0.67 -20.68
CA SER A 85 8.72 -1.41 -21.55
C SER A 85 8.67 -0.79 -22.95
N ALA A 86 8.60 0.54 -23.04
CA ALA A 86 8.65 1.26 -24.30
C ALA A 86 9.98 1.02 -25.05
N GLN A 87 11.11 1.11 -24.36
CA GLN A 87 12.43 0.82 -24.94
C GLN A 87 12.54 -0.65 -25.39
N PHE A 88 12.00 -1.58 -24.60
CA PHE A 88 12.01 -3.00 -24.95
C PHE A 88 11.20 -3.25 -26.23
N ASN A 89 9.99 -2.69 -26.33
CA ASN A 89 9.16 -2.79 -27.53
C ASN A 89 9.88 -2.25 -28.77
N GLN A 90 10.50 -1.06 -28.67
CA GLN A 90 11.29 -0.49 -29.77
C GLN A 90 12.44 -1.40 -30.20
N ARG A 91 13.12 -2.05 -29.25
CA ARG A 91 14.20 -3.00 -29.57
C ARG A 91 13.67 -4.25 -30.24
N ILE A 92 12.52 -4.76 -29.82
CA ILE A 92 11.85 -5.90 -30.47
C ILE A 92 11.45 -5.53 -31.90
N ASP A 93 10.84 -4.37 -32.11
CA ASP A 93 10.44 -3.90 -33.44
C ASP A 93 11.66 -3.80 -34.38
N SER A 94 12.75 -3.21 -33.89
CA SER A 94 14.01 -3.13 -34.65
C SER A 94 14.61 -4.51 -34.96
N VAL A 95 14.49 -5.48 -34.04
CA VAL A 95 14.94 -6.86 -34.28
C VAL A 95 14.06 -7.54 -35.33
N ASN A 96 12.74 -7.36 -35.26
CA ASN A 96 11.80 -7.90 -36.24
C ASN A 96 12.10 -7.37 -37.64
N GLU A 97 12.31 -6.05 -37.80
CA GLU A 97 12.69 -5.45 -39.09
C GLU A 97 13.98 -6.06 -39.66
N ARG A 98 15.00 -6.28 -38.81
CA ARG A 98 16.26 -6.92 -39.23
C ARG A 98 16.06 -8.38 -39.63
N ILE A 99 15.21 -9.11 -38.92
CA ILE A 99 14.87 -10.50 -39.26
C ILE A 99 14.14 -10.55 -40.61
N ASP A 100 13.20 -9.64 -40.86
CA ASP A 100 12.47 -9.55 -42.13
C ASP A 100 13.42 -9.26 -43.30
N GLN A 101 14.38 -8.34 -43.11
CA GLN A 101 15.42 -8.06 -44.10
C GLN A 101 16.30 -9.30 -44.38
N LEU A 102 16.70 -10.03 -43.34
CA LEU A 102 17.47 -11.26 -43.50
C LEU A 102 16.67 -12.35 -44.22
N HIS A 103 15.40 -12.51 -43.89
CA HIS A 103 14.51 -13.45 -44.57
C HIS A 103 14.37 -13.15 -46.06
N GLU A 104 14.22 -11.87 -46.43
CA GLU A 104 14.11 -11.49 -47.85
C GLU A 104 15.44 -11.74 -48.60
N GLN A 105 16.58 -11.42 -47.98
CA GLN A 105 17.89 -11.75 -48.56
C GLN A 105 18.09 -13.25 -48.75
N MET A 106 17.75 -14.07 -47.74
CA MET A 106 17.82 -15.53 -47.84
C MET A 106 16.89 -16.08 -48.92
N ARG A 107 15.69 -15.49 -49.07
CA ARG A 107 14.73 -15.88 -50.11
C ARG A 107 15.28 -15.63 -51.51
N VAL A 108 15.87 -14.46 -51.74
CA VAL A 108 16.51 -14.12 -53.02
C VAL A 108 17.69 -15.05 -53.29
N GLN A 109 18.55 -15.28 -52.29
CA GLN A 109 19.69 -16.19 -52.41
C GLN A 109 19.24 -17.62 -52.74
N THR A 110 18.23 -18.14 -52.02
CA THR A 110 17.66 -19.48 -52.24
C THR A 110 17.11 -19.63 -53.64
N ARG A 111 16.39 -18.62 -54.16
CA ARG A 111 15.86 -18.67 -55.53
C ARG A 111 16.97 -18.77 -56.57
N TRP A 112 18.06 -18.03 -56.40
CA TRP A 112 19.19 -18.09 -57.33
C TRP A 112 19.99 -19.39 -57.20
N THR A 113 20.25 -19.90 -55.99
CA THR A 113 20.98 -21.16 -55.79
C THR A 113 20.23 -22.37 -56.33
N ILE A 114 18.90 -22.41 -56.21
CA ILE A 114 18.09 -23.45 -56.87
C ILE A 114 18.28 -23.40 -58.39
N GLY A 115 18.28 -22.20 -58.97
CA GLY A 115 18.53 -22.00 -60.40
C GLY A 115 19.91 -22.47 -60.85
N THR A 116 20.97 -22.17 -60.09
CA THR A 116 22.33 -22.61 -60.41
C THR A 116 22.48 -24.13 -60.28
N ILE A 117 21.92 -24.73 -59.23
CA ILE A 117 21.91 -26.20 -59.06
C ILE A 117 21.19 -26.87 -60.23
N ALA A 118 20.02 -26.38 -60.63
CA ALA A 118 19.29 -26.90 -61.78
C ALA A 118 20.09 -26.79 -63.08
N LEU A 119 20.76 -25.66 -63.33
CA LEU A 119 21.63 -25.46 -64.49
C LEU A 119 22.77 -26.47 -64.51
N PHE A 120 23.52 -26.61 -63.42
CA PHE A 120 24.60 -27.60 -63.34
C PHE A 120 24.10 -29.03 -63.56
N GLY A 121 22.94 -29.38 -62.98
CA GLY A 121 22.29 -30.67 -63.23
C GLY A 121 22.01 -30.92 -64.71
N THR A 122 21.42 -29.94 -65.41
CA THR A 122 21.15 -30.06 -66.85
C THR A 122 22.43 -30.22 -67.67
N ILE A 123 23.50 -29.49 -67.34
CA ILE A 123 24.80 -29.60 -68.03
C ILE A 123 25.38 -31.01 -67.86
N VAL A 124 25.36 -31.55 -66.64
CA VAL A 124 25.86 -32.90 -66.34
C VAL A 124 25.05 -33.98 -67.08
N THR A 125 23.75 -33.81 -67.25
CA THR A 125 22.90 -34.77 -67.99
C THR A 125 23.05 -34.65 -69.51
N VAL A 126 23.14 -33.43 -70.04
CA VAL A 126 23.09 -33.17 -71.50
C VAL A 126 24.46 -33.33 -72.17
N LEU A 127 25.56 -32.95 -71.52
CA LEU A 127 26.90 -33.02 -72.13
C LEU A 127 27.30 -34.44 -72.59
N PRO A 128 27.15 -35.51 -71.77
CA PRO A 128 27.47 -36.87 -72.21
C PRO A 128 26.55 -37.36 -73.33
N ALA A 129 25.25 -37.02 -73.24
CA ALA A 129 24.27 -37.40 -74.26
C ALA A 129 24.64 -36.82 -75.64
N ILE A 130 25.04 -35.56 -75.71
CA ILE A 130 25.49 -34.95 -76.98
C ILE A 130 26.80 -35.58 -77.46
N ALA A 131 27.72 -35.93 -76.55
CA ALA A 131 28.98 -36.58 -76.90
C ALA A 131 28.78 -37.99 -77.52
N GLU A 132 27.74 -38.73 -77.10
CA GLU A 132 27.38 -40.02 -77.73
C GLU A 132 26.85 -39.87 -79.18
N PHE A 133 26.26 -38.72 -79.52
CA PHE A 133 25.75 -38.44 -80.88
C PHE A 133 26.76 -37.72 -81.79
N ALA A 134 27.95 -37.37 -81.27
CA ALA A 134 29.03 -36.79 -82.07
C ALA A 134 29.85 -37.94 -82.73
N PRO A 135 29.91 -38.04 -84.07
CA PRO A 135 30.58 -39.12 -84.79
C PRO A 135 32.11 -39.10 -84.70
#